data_AF-A0A6A5AZG7-F1
#
_entry.id   AF-A0A6A5AZG7-F1
#
_cell.length_a   1.000
_cell.length_b   1.000
_cell.length_c   1.000
_cell.angle_alpha   90.00
_cell.angle_beta   90.00
_cell.angle_gamma   90.00
#
_symmetry.space_group_name_H-M   'P 1'
#
loop_
_entity.id
_entity.type
_entity.pdbx_description
1 polymer ?
#
loop_
_entity_poly.entity_id
_entity_poly.type
_entity_poly.pdbx_seq_one_letter_code
_entity_poly.pdbx_strand_id
1 'polypeptide(L)'
;GSFSEDELLSHAFAKQEVWDVSDVDKPSAMASVSRLTQVAASSDECGDDGMHCATPNIQVPSAEDAEGERNRRRAVVEAVIQDMLRAAEDDGLTADLLEKLRLLLAKHGDEFRLEIGHDEPIKVEPLRVRIKPGAVPVKCGLRRYPQRM
;
A
#
# COMPACT_ATOMS: atom_id res chain seq x y z
N GLY A 1 8.89 25.12 -24.00
CA GLY A 1 7.45 24.92 -23.80
C GLY A 1 7.30 24.06 -22.58
N SER A 2 6.81 24.64 -21.48
CA SER A 2 6.49 23.91 -20.26
C SER A 2 5.16 23.19 -20.46
N PHE A 3 5.14 21.87 -20.31
CA PHE A 3 3.90 21.10 -20.33
C PHE A 3 3.13 21.36 -19.03
N SER A 4 1.85 21.72 -19.16
CA SER A 4 0.97 21.90 -18.01
C SER A 4 0.56 20.54 -17.48
N GLU A 5 0.73 20.33 -16.19
CA GLU A 5 0.35 19.08 -15.51
C GLU A 5 -1.16 18.82 -15.65
N ASP A 6 -1.98 19.88 -15.62
CA ASP A 6 -3.42 19.81 -15.89
C ASP A 6 -3.73 19.35 -17.33
N GLU A 7 -2.91 19.71 -18.31
CA GLU A 7 -3.09 19.33 -19.71
C GLU A 7 -2.71 17.85 -19.92
N LEU A 8 -1.66 17.39 -19.24
CA LEU A 8 -1.23 16.00 -19.22
C LEU A 8 -2.30 15.10 -18.58
N LEU A 9 -2.82 15.50 -17.42
CA LEU A 9 -3.86 14.77 -16.70
C LEU A 9 -5.18 14.76 -17.48
N SER A 10 -5.58 15.90 -18.04
CA SER A 10 -6.77 16.00 -18.89
C SER A 10 -6.69 15.07 -20.11
N HIS A 11 -5.52 14.98 -20.76
CA HIS A 11 -5.33 14.05 -21.88
C HIS A 11 -5.30 12.58 -21.48
N ALA A 12 -4.78 12.25 -20.30
CA ALA A 12 -4.77 10.89 -19.78
C ALA A 12 -6.19 10.41 -19.45
N PHE A 13 -6.99 11.24 -18.76
CA PHE A 13 -8.39 10.94 -18.45
C PHE A 13 -9.28 10.90 -19.68
N ALA A 14 -9.01 11.74 -20.69
CA ALA A 14 -9.75 11.72 -21.96
C ALA A 14 -9.52 10.43 -22.78
N LYS A 15 -8.42 9.71 -22.55
CA LYS A 15 -8.08 8.50 -23.32
C LYS A 15 -8.54 7.21 -22.67
N GLN A 16 -8.75 7.15 -21.35
CA GLN A 16 -9.19 5.95 -20.65
C GLN A 16 -9.88 6.29 -19.34
N GLU A 17 -11.20 6.51 -19.38
CA GLU A 17 -12.04 6.54 -18.16
C GLU A 17 -12.10 5.15 -17.49
N VAL A 18 -11.85 4.09 -18.27
CA VAL A 18 -11.85 2.69 -17.84
C VAL A 18 -10.64 2.00 -18.43
N TRP A 19 -9.78 1.45 -17.57
CA TRP A 19 -8.73 0.51 -17.97
C TRP A 19 -9.38 -0.80 -18.44
N ASP A 20 -9.53 -0.98 -19.76
CA ASP A 20 -9.99 -2.23 -20.33
C ASP A 20 -8.79 -3.18 -20.58
N VAL A 21 -8.78 -4.29 -19.86
CA VAL A 21 -7.71 -5.32 -19.90
C VAL A 21 -8.11 -6.48 -20.84
N SER A 22 -9.04 -6.23 -21.75
CA SER A 22 -9.57 -7.21 -22.70
C SER A 22 -8.55 -7.61 -23.77
N ASP A 23 -7.56 -6.76 -24.06
CA ASP A 23 -6.52 -6.97 -25.07
C ASP A 23 -5.31 -7.79 -24.58
N VAL A 24 -5.35 -8.34 -23.37
CA VAL A 24 -4.29 -9.26 -22.91
C VAL A 24 -4.53 -10.64 -23.52
N ASP A 25 -3.70 -11.00 -24.50
CA ASP A 25 -3.69 -12.31 -25.15
C ASP A 25 -3.68 -13.44 -24.13
N LYS A 26 -4.72 -14.28 -24.17
CA LYS A 26 -4.85 -15.45 -23.27
C LYS A 26 -3.95 -16.57 -23.77
N PRO A 27 -2.96 -17.04 -23.01
CA PRO A 27 -2.15 -18.18 -23.44
C PRO A 27 -3.03 -19.43 -23.59
N SER A 28 -2.81 -20.13 -24.71
CA SER A 28 -3.53 -21.30 -25.27
C SER A 28 -3.66 -22.54 -24.37
N ALA A 29 -3.28 -22.48 -23.09
CA ALA A 29 -3.26 -23.61 -22.17
C ALA A 29 -4.65 -24.13 -21.72
N MET A 30 -5.76 -23.60 -22.25
CA MET A 30 -7.13 -23.97 -21.85
C MET A 30 -7.71 -25.17 -22.61
N ALA A 31 -7.01 -25.75 -23.60
CA ALA A 31 -7.52 -26.88 -24.39
C ALA A 31 -7.59 -28.22 -23.62
N SER A 32 -6.84 -28.38 -22.53
CA SER A 32 -6.72 -29.67 -21.82
C SER A 32 -7.75 -29.87 -20.69
N VAL A 33 -8.59 -28.87 -20.39
CA VAL A 33 -9.50 -28.89 -19.23
C VAL A 33 -10.79 -29.68 -19.49
N SER A 34 -11.11 -29.99 -20.75
CA SER A 34 -12.38 -30.65 -21.12
C SER A 34 -12.50 -32.14 -20.75
N ARG A 35 -11.44 -32.80 -20.27
CA ARG A 35 -11.51 -34.24 -19.91
C ARG A 35 -11.75 -34.52 -18.42
N LEU A 36 -11.60 -33.53 -17.54
CA LEU A 36 -11.77 -33.73 -16.09
C LEU A 36 -13.20 -33.44 -15.59
N THR A 37 -14.08 -32.93 -16.45
CA THR A 37 -15.46 -32.53 -16.11
C THR A 37 -16.46 -33.68 -16.04
N GLN A 38 -16.10 -34.92 -16.42
CA GLN A 38 -17.02 -36.06 -16.38
C GLN A 38 -16.96 -36.90 -15.08
N VAL A 39 -15.90 -36.77 -14.28
CA VAL A 39 -15.73 -37.58 -13.05
C VAL A 39 -16.24 -36.86 -11.79
N ALA A 40 -16.47 -35.56 -11.85
CA ALA A 40 -16.95 -34.77 -10.70
C ALA A 40 -18.49 -34.74 -10.56
N ALA A 41 -19.22 -35.58 -11.30
CA ALA A 41 -20.69 -35.63 -11.23
C ALA A 41 -21.23 -36.55 -10.12
N SER A 42 -20.36 -37.08 -9.25
CA SER A 42 -20.80 -37.88 -8.10
C SER A 42 -19.91 -37.62 -6.88
N SER A 43 -20.16 -36.52 -6.18
CA SER A 43 -19.86 -36.42 -4.76
C SER A 43 -20.73 -35.32 -4.16
N ASP A 44 -21.58 -35.78 -3.26
CA ASP A 44 -22.58 -35.08 -2.48
C ASP A 44 -22.03 -33.87 -1.70
N GLU A 45 -22.93 -32.89 -1.53
CA GLU A 45 -23.00 -31.93 -0.43
C GLU A 45 -21.75 -31.04 -0.24
N CYS A 46 -21.63 -30.01 -1.10
CA CYS A 46 -20.76 -28.87 -0.80
C CYS A 46 -21.41 -28.05 0.32
N GLY A 47 -20.94 -28.28 1.54
CA GLY A 47 -21.35 -27.53 2.72
C GLY A 47 -21.34 -26.01 2.49
N ASP A 48 -22.40 -25.37 2.98
CA ASP A 48 -22.59 -23.93 3.11
C ASP A 48 -21.63 -23.35 4.16
N ASP A 49 -20.34 -23.51 3.92
CA ASP A 49 -19.32 -22.85 4.72
C ASP A 49 -19.25 -21.41 4.23
N GLY A 50 -20.03 -20.56 4.89
CA GLY A 50 -20.20 -19.14 4.59
C GLY A 50 -18.91 -18.46 4.15
N MET A 51 -19.05 -17.56 3.16
CA MET A 51 -17.98 -16.81 2.50
C MET A 51 -17.09 -16.03 3.50
N HIS A 52 -16.16 -16.71 4.15
CA HIS A 52 -15.16 -16.09 5.01
C HIS A 52 -13.94 -15.78 4.16
N CYS A 53 -13.81 -14.51 3.77
CA CYS A 53 -12.54 -13.99 3.32
C CYS A 53 -11.51 -14.24 4.41
N ALA A 54 -10.32 -14.72 4.05
CA ALA A 54 -9.17 -14.80 4.95
C ALA A 54 -8.61 -13.40 5.24
N THR A 55 -9.45 -12.53 5.79
CA THR A 55 -9.00 -11.25 6.33
C THR A 55 -8.13 -11.61 7.54
N PRO A 56 -6.82 -11.35 7.50
CA PRO A 56 -5.97 -11.61 8.65
C PRO A 56 -6.52 -10.83 9.84
N ASN A 57 -6.63 -11.49 11.00
CA ASN A 57 -7.01 -10.83 12.25
C ASN A 57 -5.81 -10.01 12.73
N ILE A 58 -5.67 -8.80 12.20
CA ILE A 58 -4.67 -7.84 12.65
C ILE A 58 -5.15 -7.32 14.00
N GLN A 59 -4.47 -7.74 15.07
CA GLN A 59 -4.69 -7.17 16.38
C GLN A 59 -4.38 -5.67 16.30
N VAL A 60 -5.39 -4.83 16.48
CA VAL A 60 -5.22 -3.40 16.57
C VAL A 60 -4.68 -3.12 17.99
N PRO A 61 -3.48 -2.53 18.13
CA PRO A 61 -2.97 -2.13 19.45
C PRO A 61 -3.96 -1.21 20.17
N SER A 62 -3.98 -1.23 21.50
CA SER A 62 -4.78 -0.28 22.29
C SER A 62 -4.35 1.16 21.97
N ALA A 63 -5.28 2.12 22.06
CA ALA A 63 -5.01 3.53 21.74
C ALA A 63 -3.87 4.13 22.59
N GLU A 64 -3.77 3.69 23.85
CA GLU A 64 -2.73 4.13 24.80
C GLU A 64 -1.34 3.63 24.40
N ASP A 65 -1.26 2.39 23.92
CA ASP A 65 -0.03 1.78 23.39
C ASP A 65 0.41 2.49 22.09
N ALA A 66 -0.54 2.93 21.27
CA ALA A 66 -0.28 3.58 20.00
C ALA A 66 0.32 5.00 20.16
N GLU A 67 -0.19 5.81 21.08
CA GLU A 67 0.34 7.16 21.31
C GLU A 67 1.72 7.14 21.99
N GLY A 68 1.90 6.27 22.99
CA GLY A 68 3.21 6.08 23.63
C GLY A 68 4.27 5.67 22.62
N GLU A 69 3.93 4.76 21.73
CA GLU A 69 4.83 4.31 20.66
C GLU A 69 5.10 5.42 19.62
N ARG A 70 4.08 6.17 19.22
CA ARG A 70 4.26 7.33 18.33
C ARG A 70 5.20 8.38 18.94
N ASN A 71 5.09 8.63 20.24
CA ASN A 71 5.96 9.56 20.95
C ASN A 71 7.41 9.06 21.01
N ARG A 72 7.61 7.75 21.26
CA ARG A 72 8.95 7.13 21.20
C ARG A 72 9.59 7.33 19.83
N ARG A 73 8.85 7.06 18.74
CA ARG A 73 9.35 7.26 17.37
C ARG A 73 9.70 8.71 17.08
N ARG A 74 8.85 9.66 17.49
CA ARG A 74 9.13 11.10 17.35
C ARG A 74 10.41 11.49 18.08
N ALA A 75 10.63 10.98 19.29
CA ALA A 75 11.85 11.26 20.04
C ALA A 75 13.11 10.72 19.35
N VAL A 76 13.03 9.55 18.70
CA VAL A 76 14.16 9.00 17.92
C VAL A 76 14.45 9.88 16.70
N VAL A 77 13.42 10.30 15.95
CA VAL A 77 13.57 11.23 14.81
C VAL A 77 14.19 12.55 15.28
N GLU A 78 13.71 13.10 16.39
CA GLU A 78 14.25 14.34 16.96
C GLU A 78 15.72 14.19 17.34
N ALA A 79 16.12 13.07 17.92
CA ALA A 79 17.53 12.79 18.24
C ALA A 79 18.40 12.78 16.98
N VAL A 80 17.94 12.13 15.89
CA VAL A 80 18.64 12.12 14.60
C VAL A 80 18.74 13.54 14.02
N ILE A 81 17.68 14.33 14.10
CA ILE A 81 17.71 15.74 13.67
C ILE A 81 18.75 16.53 14.46
N GLN A 82 18.85 16.34 15.79
CA GLN A 82 19.87 17.01 16.61
C GLN A 82 21.29 16.57 16.23
N ASP A 83 21.50 15.29 15.94
CA ASP A 83 22.79 14.78 15.46
C ASP A 83 23.18 15.41 14.11
N MET A 84 22.22 15.53 13.19
CA MET A 84 22.44 16.19 11.90
C MET A 84 22.73 17.69 12.03
N LEU A 85 22.07 18.39 12.97
CA LEU A 85 22.36 19.80 13.24
C LEU A 85 23.77 19.99 13.80
N ARG A 86 24.20 19.13 14.73
CA ARG A 86 25.58 19.13 15.25
C ARG A 86 26.60 18.89 14.14
N ALA A 87 26.37 17.88 13.29
CA ALA A 87 27.25 17.61 12.16
C ALA A 87 27.34 18.80 11.20
N ALA A 88 26.21 19.47 10.92
CA ALA A 88 26.21 20.65 10.06
C ALA A 88 26.99 21.83 10.69
N GLU A 89 26.89 22.02 12.01
CA GLU A 89 27.68 23.02 12.73
C GLU A 89 29.18 22.70 12.66
N ASP A 90 29.56 21.45 12.91
CA ASP A 90 30.95 20.96 12.81
C ASP A 90 31.52 21.12 11.39
N ASP A 91 30.68 20.95 10.36
CA ASP A 91 31.00 21.17 8.95
C ASP A 91 31.06 22.67 8.55
N GLY A 92 30.84 23.58 9.50
CA GLY A 92 31.05 25.02 9.35
C GLY A 92 29.82 25.82 8.95
N LEU A 93 28.60 25.29 9.17
CA LEU A 93 27.38 26.04 8.97
C LEU A 93 27.33 27.22 9.96
N THR A 94 27.05 28.44 9.46
CA THR A 94 26.99 29.63 10.31
C THR A 94 25.77 29.57 11.24
N ALA A 95 25.87 30.20 12.42
CA ALA A 95 24.80 30.22 13.42
C ALA A 95 23.45 30.68 12.86
N ASP A 96 23.43 31.71 12.00
CA ASP A 96 22.21 32.22 11.37
C ASP A 96 21.55 31.19 10.44
N LEU A 97 22.36 30.38 9.74
CA LEU A 97 21.85 29.32 8.85
C LEU A 97 21.45 28.08 9.65
N LEU A 98 22.21 27.76 10.71
CA LEU A 98 21.91 26.67 11.63
C LEU A 98 20.56 26.88 12.32
N GLU A 99 20.27 28.09 12.78
CA GLU A 99 18.97 28.42 13.40
C GLU A 99 17.83 28.32 12.38
N LYS A 100 18.03 28.79 11.15
CA LYS A 100 17.04 28.62 10.07
C LYS A 100 16.78 27.14 9.77
N LEU A 101 17.83 26.32 9.73
CA LEU A 101 17.73 24.89 9.51
C LEU A 101 16.99 24.20 10.65
N ARG A 102 17.32 24.54 11.90
CA ARG A 102 16.64 24.04 13.10
C ARG A 102 15.15 24.35 13.08
N LEU A 103 14.77 25.59 12.75
CA LEU A 103 13.36 25.99 12.66
C LEU A 103 12.62 25.23 11.55
N LEU A 104 13.27 25.02 10.39
CA LEU A 104 12.70 24.27 9.28
C LEU A 104 12.46 22.80 9.66
N LEU A 105 13.46 22.15 10.26
CA LEU A 105 13.37 20.74 10.67
C LEU A 105 12.36 20.54 11.81
N ALA A 106 12.30 21.46 12.77
CA ALA A 106 11.29 21.42 13.83
C ALA A 106 9.86 21.57 13.28
N LYS A 107 9.69 22.41 12.25
CA LYS A 107 8.38 22.62 11.61
C LYS A 107 7.89 21.39 10.86
N HIS A 108 8.78 20.63 10.24
CA HIS A 108 8.46 19.47 9.39
C HIS A 108 8.86 18.13 10.05
N GLY A 109 9.02 18.12 11.38
CA GLY A 109 9.55 16.97 12.11
C GLY A 109 8.71 15.69 12.00
N ASP A 110 7.43 15.81 11.70
CA ASP A 110 6.48 14.71 11.52
C ASP A 110 6.48 14.10 10.11
N GLU A 111 7.16 14.73 9.15
CA GLU A 111 7.29 14.23 7.78
C GLU A 111 8.40 13.18 7.64
N PHE A 112 9.35 13.13 8.57
CA PHE A 112 10.49 12.21 8.54
C PHE A 112 10.12 10.83 9.08
N ARG A 113 10.58 9.79 8.38
CA ARG A 113 10.35 8.38 8.74
C ARG A 113 11.66 7.61 8.73
N LEU A 114 11.93 6.89 9.81
CA LEU A 114 13.03 5.93 9.89
C LEU A 114 12.60 4.52 9.48
N GLU A 115 11.30 4.21 9.63
CA GLU A 115 10.68 2.93 9.27
C GLU A 115 9.39 3.18 8.48
N ILE A 116 9.09 2.32 7.51
CA ILE A 116 7.91 2.43 6.66
C ILE A 116 6.71 1.75 7.35
N GLY A 117 5.53 2.39 7.32
CA GLY A 117 4.24 1.73 7.59
C GLY A 117 3.56 2.05 8.92
N HIS A 118 4.06 3.03 9.68
CA HIS A 118 3.46 3.44 10.96
C HIS A 118 2.61 4.71 10.87
N ASP A 119 2.25 5.08 9.65
CA ASP A 119 1.60 6.34 9.37
C ASP A 119 0.11 6.14 9.42
N GLU A 120 -0.60 7.14 9.93
CA GLU A 120 -2.05 7.11 9.83
C GLU A 120 -2.44 7.08 8.35
N PRO A 121 -3.45 6.27 7.99
CA PRO A 121 -4.05 6.35 6.66
C PRO A 121 -4.43 7.80 6.34
N ILE A 122 -4.16 8.20 5.10
CA ILE A 122 -4.59 9.50 4.61
C ILE A 122 -6.11 9.60 4.76
N LYS A 123 -6.59 10.73 5.27
CA LYS A 123 -8.01 11.00 5.54
C LYS A 123 -8.78 11.28 4.26
N VAL A 124 -8.95 10.25 3.43
CA VAL A 124 -9.76 10.27 2.23
C VAL A 124 -10.84 9.21 2.33
N GLU A 125 -11.94 9.40 1.61
CA GLU A 125 -12.98 8.38 1.48
C GLU A 125 -12.36 7.05 1.01
N PRO A 126 -12.72 5.91 1.63
CA PRO A 126 -12.20 4.62 1.22
C PRO A 126 -12.44 4.35 -0.25
N LEU A 127 -11.46 3.72 -0.92
CA LEU A 127 -11.59 3.35 -2.32
C LEU A 127 -12.78 2.41 -2.53
N ARG A 128 -13.73 2.83 -3.37
CA ARG A 128 -14.85 1.99 -3.81
C ARG A 128 -14.56 1.41 -5.19
N VAL A 129 -14.44 0.08 -5.26
CA VAL A 129 -14.19 -0.62 -6.53
C VAL A 129 -15.52 -0.97 -7.20
N ARG A 130 -15.63 -0.72 -8.52
CA ARG A 130 -16.79 -1.13 -9.33
C ARG A 130 -16.52 -2.50 -9.94
N ILE A 131 -17.44 -3.44 -9.73
CA ILE A 131 -17.37 -4.78 -10.32
C ILE A 131 -18.20 -4.79 -11.62
N LYS A 132 -17.68 -5.45 -12.66
CA LYS A 132 -18.43 -5.65 -13.92
C LYS A 132 -19.75 -6.40 -13.64
N PRO A 133 -20.88 -6.00 -14.23
CA PRO A 133 -22.14 -6.73 -14.09
C PRO A 133 -21.98 -8.22 -14.48
N GLY A 134 -22.58 -9.12 -13.69
CA GLY A 134 -22.49 -10.56 -13.92
C GLY A 134 -21.18 -11.22 -13.47
N ALA A 135 -20.25 -10.47 -12.86
CA ALA A 135 -19.07 -11.07 -12.25
C ALA A 135 -19.47 -11.99 -11.07
N VAL A 136 -18.82 -13.14 -10.99
CA VAL A 136 -19.02 -14.12 -9.93
C VAL A 136 -17.72 -14.21 -9.11
N PRO A 137 -17.76 -14.20 -7.77
CA PRO A 137 -16.57 -14.40 -6.96
C PRO A 137 -15.88 -15.74 -7.27
N VAL A 138 -14.55 -15.72 -7.38
CA VAL A 138 -13.74 -16.93 -7.62
C VAL A 138 -12.71 -17.07 -6.51
N LYS A 139 -12.64 -18.27 -5.91
CA LYS A 139 -11.60 -18.62 -4.93
C LYS A 139 -10.40 -19.23 -5.65
N CYS A 140 -9.28 -18.51 -5.66
CA CYS A 140 -8.01 -19.06 -6.14
C CYS A 140 -7.29 -19.79 -5.00
N GLY A 141 -6.75 -20.98 -5.28
CA GLY A 141 -5.90 -21.70 -4.32
C GLY A 141 -4.61 -20.94 -4.01
N LEU A 142 -4.08 -21.10 -2.79
CA LEU A 142 -2.81 -20.49 -2.37
C LEU A 142 -1.65 -21.05 -3.20
N ARG A 143 -0.77 -20.17 -3.69
CA ARG A 143 0.50 -20.58 -4.30
C ARG A 143 1.40 -21.20 -3.23
N ARG A 144 1.94 -22.40 -3.50
CA ARG A 144 3.00 -23.00 -2.67
C ARG A 144 4.33 -22.37 -3.06
N TYR A 145 4.96 -21.67 -2.12
CA TYR A 145 6.33 -21.19 -2.28
C TYR A 145 7.31 -22.33 -1.95
N PRO A 146 8.44 -22.45 -2.69
CA PRO A 146 9.49 -23.39 -2.33
C PRO A 146 10.05 -23.06 -0.94
N GLN A 147 10.44 -24.09 -0.18
CA GLN A 147 11.11 -23.87 1.10
C GLN A 147 12.49 -23.24 0.84
N ARG A 148 12.89 -22.28 1.68
CA ARG A 148 14.26 -21.76 1.65
C ARG A 148 15.21 -22.90 2.02
N MET A 149 16.21 -23.15 1.17
CA MET A 149 17.40 -23.92 1.53
C MET A 149 18.33 -23.09 2.39
#